data_AF-A0A7L0I1K5-F1
#
_entry.id   AF-A0A7L0I1K5-F1
#
_cell.length_a   1.000
_cell.length_b   1.000
_cell.length_c   1.000
_cell.angle_alpha   90.00
_cell.angle_beta   90.00
_cell.angle_gamma   90.00
#
_symmetry.space_group_name_H-M   'P 1'
#
loop_
_entity.id
_entity.type
_entity.pdbx_description
1 polymer ?
#
loop_
_entity_poly.entity_id
_entity_poly.type
_entity_poly.pdbx_seq_one_letter_code
_entity_poly.pdbx_strand_id
1 'polypeptide(L)'
;AMTTVLDLPEDVLVELLSLLPARDLVRACRLVCRQWRDVVDLTTLWKRKCQREGFYTQNLDRSVTDWKIFYMLCNLKRNLIKNPCAEEKFRHWKLDKNEGDKWKIENLPGAHGNMMPNPEVHKYFVTSYGPCLKSQLINLRKEGYWNQLMDEKRPEIVVKDWYSARFDCGCRYELTVRLLSEDYIVLEEFHPEPVVIEQWSDAMWREISHTFQNYPPGVRYIWFQHGGQDTQFWAGWYGIRVTNTSITIGPLT
;
A
#
# COMPACT_ATOMS: atom_id res chain seq x y z
N ALA A 1 40.24 -11.97 -31.09
CA ALA A 1 40.33 -11.75 -29.64
C ALA A 1 39.25 -10.75 -29.27
N MET A 2 38.40 -11.03 -28.28
CA MET A 2 37.49 -10.02 -27.73
C MET A 2 38.34 -9.03 -26.94
N THR A 3 38.49 -7.82 -27.46
CA THR A 3 39.43 -6.82 -26.94
C THR A 3 38.73 -5.81 -26.04
N THR A 4 37.41 -5.73 -26.10
CA THR A 4 36.60 -4.80 -25.30
C THR A 4 35.31 -5.47 -24.81
N VAL A 5 34.69 -4.89 -23.77
CA VAL A 5 33.38 -5.33 -23.24
C VAL A 5 32.27 -5.25 -24.31
N LEU A 6 32.46 -4.45 -25.36
CA LEU A 6 31.52 -4.31 -26.48
C LEU A 6 31.54 -5.51 -27.44
N ASP A 7 32.62 -6.30 -27.42
CA ASP A 7 32.75 -7.50 -28.25
C ASP A 7 32.04 -8.72 -27.63
N LEU A 8 31.49 -8.58 -26.41
CA LEU A 8 30.82 -9.67 -25.72
C LEU A 8 29.48 -10.03 -26.41
N PRO A 9 29.12 -11.33 -26.42
CA PRO A 9 27.81 -11.77 -26.86
C PRO A 9 26.68 -11.14 -26.02
N GLU A 10 25.53 -10.91 -26.65
CA GLU A 10 24.38 -10.22 -26.03
C GLU A 10 23.91 -10.91 -24.75
N ASP A 11 23.87 -12.24 -24.72
CA ASP A 11 23.46 -13.05 -23.58
C ASP A 11 24.37 -12.85 -22.37
N VAL A 12 25.69 -12.77 -22.55
CA VAL A 12 26.60 -12.47 -21.44
C VAL A 12 26.52 -10.99 -21.05
N LEU A 13 26.25 -10.07 -21.98
CA LEU A 13 25.98 -8.67 -21.62
C LEU A 13 24.70 -8.53 -20.79
N VAL A 14 23.64 -9.29 -21.10
CA VAL A 14 22.43 -9.40 -20.27
C VAL A 14 22.77 -9.90 -18.87
N GLU A 15 23.57 -10.96 -18.75
CA GLU A 15 23.98 -11.47 -17.44
C GLU A 15 24.75 -10.43 -16.63
N LEU A 16 25.73 -9.77 -17.24
CA LEU A 16 26.53 -8.74 -16.57
C LEU A 16 25.69 -7.53 -16.15
N LEU A 17 24.88 -6.99 -17.06
CA LEU A 17 24.04 -5.84 -16.77
C LEU A 17 22.94 -6.19 -15.75
N SER A 18 22.46 -7.44 -15.70
CA SER A 18 21.46 -7.86 -14.72
C SER A 18 21.95 -7.74 -13.26
N LEU A 19 23.27 -7.74 -13.04
CA LEU A 19 23.89 -7.57 -11.73
C LEU A 19 23.90 -6.11 -11.25
N LEU A 20 23.67 -5.14 -12.14
CA LEU A 20 23.73 -3.72 -11.80
C LEU A 20 22.40 -3.22 -11.21
N PRO A 21 22.42 -2.17 -10.37
CA PRO A 21 21.21 -1.51 -9.89
C PRO A 21 20.35 -0.99 -11.06
N ALA A 22 19.05 -1.17 -10.98
CA ALA A 22 18.12 -0.75 -12.04
C ALA A 22 18.19 0.74 -12.37
N ARG A 23 18.46 1.57 -11.36
CA ARG A 23 18.67 3.01 -11.55
C ARG A 23 19.87 3.30 -12.46
N ASP A 24 20.97 2.59 -12.28
CA ASP A 24 22.19 2.78 -13.06
C ASP A 24 22.01 2.26 -14.48
N LEU A 25 21.28 1.15 -14.64
CA LEU A 25 20.90 0.64 -15.96
C LEU A 25 20.18 1.71 -16.79
N VAL A 26 19.15 2.33 -16.21
CA VAL A 26 18.31 3.31 -16.92
C VAL A 26 19.02 4.65 -17.13
N ARG A 27 19.81 5.12 -16.15
CA ARG A 27 20.37 6.48 -16.17
C ARG A 27 21.80 6.57 -16.70
N ALA A 28 22.59 5.51 -16.59
CA ALA A 28 24.00 5.50 -16.98
C ALA A 28 24.27 4.48 -18.09
N CYS A 29 23.99 3.20 -17.86
CA CYS A 29 24.33 2.12 -18.81
C CYS A 29 23.66 2.33 -20.17
N ARG A 30 22.38 2.74 -20.19
CA ARG A 30 21.62 3.04 -21.41
C ARG A 30 22.23 4.18 -22.26
N LEU A 31 23.10 5.00 -21.68
CA LEU A 31 23.76 6.13 -22.36
C LEU A 31 25.18 5.82 -22.82
N VAL A 32 25.76 4.66 -22.44
CA VAL A 32 27.14 4.29 -22.76
C VAL A 32 27.34 4.13 -24.28
N CYS A 33 26.53 3.30 -24.93
CA CYS A 33 26.58 3.07 -26.37
C CYS A 33 25.24 2.50 -26.88
N ARG A 34 25.13 2.29 -28.21
CA ARG A 34 23.90 1.71 -28.81
C ARG A 34 23.63 0.29 -28.32
N GLN A 35 24.62 -0.59 -28.33
CA GLN A 35 24.48 -1.97 -27.86
C GLN A 35 23.97 -2.06 -26.41
N TRP A 36 24.53 -1.27 -25.50
CA TRP A 36 24.08 -1.25 -24.10
C TRP A 36 22.66 -0.69 -23.96
N ARG A 37 22.29 0.31 -24.77
CA ARG A 37 20.92 0.80 -24.80
C ARG A 37 19.95 -0.29 -25.24
N ASP A 38 20.27 -0.99 -26.31
CA ASP A 38 19.43 -2.03 -26.87
C ASP A 38 19.24 -3.14 -25.82
N VAL A 39 20.32 -3.59 -25.16
CA VAL A 39 20.23 -4.59 -24.08
C VAL A 39 19.47 -4.08 -22.84
N VAL A 40 19.64 -2.82 -22.44
CA VAL A 40 18.88 -2.23 -21.33
C VAL A 40 17.38 -2.15 -21.62
N ASP A 41 17.01 -2.00 -22.89
CA ASP A 41 15.61 -1.96 -23.31
C ASP A 41 15.03 -3.36 -23.63
N LEU A 42 15.85 -4.42 -23.65
CA LEU A 42 15.38 -5.80 -23.81
C LEU A 42 14.59 -6.29 -22.61
N THR A 43 13.44 -6.91 -22.89
CA THR A 43 12.59 -7.60 -21.91
C THR A 43 13.35 -8.69 -21.14
N THR A 44 14.25 -9.41 -21.81
CA THR A 44 15.03 -10.52 -21.23
C THR A 44 15.92 -10.07 -20.07
N LEU A 45 16.49 -8.86 -20.14
CA LEU A 45 17.30 -8.29 -19.05
C LEU A 45 16.48 -8.13 -17.78
N TRP A 46 15.30 -7.51 -17.86
CA TRP A 46 14.45 -7.24 -16.71
C TRP A 46 13.82 -8.51 -16.14
N LYS A 47 13.46 -9.45 -17.02
CA LYS A 47 13.04 -10.80 -16.60
C LYS A 47 14.17 -11.50 -15.83
N ARG A 48 15.42 -11.42 -16.31
CA ARG A 48 16.58 -11.99 -15.63
C ARG A 48 16.82 -11.35 -14.26
N LYS A 49 16.65 -10.04 -14.13
CA LYS A 49 16.68 -9.35 -12.84
C LYS A 49 15.58 -9.84 -11.89
N CYS A 50 14.35 -9.97 -12.37
CA CYS A 50 13.25 -10.53 -11.58
C CYS A 50 13.55 -11.95 -11.07
N GLN A 51 14.18 -12.80 -11.90
CA GLN A 51 14.61 -14.14 -11.50
C GLN A 51 15.66 -14.12 -10.37
N ARG A 52 16.66 -13.23 -10.49
CA ARG A 52 17.74 -13.11 -9.48
C ARG A 52 17.23 -12.58 -8.14
N GLU A 53 16.26 -11.68 -8.17
CA GLU A 53 15.72 -11.00 -6.99
C GLU A 53 14.46 -11.67 -6.41
N GLY A 54 14.05 -12.83 -6.96
CA GLY A 54 12.94 -13.62 -6.43
C GLY A 54 11.53 -13.12 -6.80
N PHE A 55 11.41 -12.16 -7.72
CA PHE A 55 10.12 -11.65 -8.21
C PHE A 55 9.49 -12.50 -9.32
N TYR A 56 10.23 -13.46 -9.87
CA TYR A 56 9.79 -14.28 -11.00
C TYR A 56 9.10 -15.58 -10.55
N THR A 57 8.02 -15.93 -11.24
CA THR A 57 7.39 -17.27 -11.23
C THR A 57 7.00 -17.64 -12.67
N GLN A 58 6.95 -18.95 -12.98
CA GLN A 58 6.68 -19.42 -14.36
C GLN A 58 5.32 -18.95 -14.90
N ASN A 59 4.32 -18.77 -14.04
CA ASN A 59 2.99 -18.34 -14.46
C ASN A 59 2.95 -16.89 -14.98
N LEU A 60 3.94 -16.06 -14.62
CA LEU A 60 4.01 -14.65 -15.02
C LEU A 60 4.36 -14.45 -16.50
N ASP A 61 4.94 -15.46 -17.17
CA ASP A 61 5.30 -15.35 -18.59
C ASP A 61 4.11 -15.10 -19.51
N ARG A 62 2.90 -15.44 -19.06
CA ARG A 62 1.65 -15.21 -19.82
C ARG A 62 0.98 -13.89 -19.48
N SER A 63 1.27 -13.30 -18.32
CA SER A 63 0.58 -12.10 -17.82
C SER A 63 1.44 -10.83 -17.89
N VAL A 64 2.76 -10.96 -17.79
CA VAL A 64 3.68 -9.81 -17.78
C VAL A 64 4.15 -9.51 -19.20
N THR A 65 3.64 -8.42 -19.75
CA THR A 65 4.02 -7.92 -21.09
C THR A 65 5.24 -6.99 -21.04
N ASP A 66 5.43 -6.26 -19.94
CA ASP A 66 6.51 -5.29 -19.74
C ASP A 66 7.28 -5.61 -18.46
N TRP A 67 8.33 -6.43 -18.60
CA TRP A 67 9.14 -6.89 -17.47
C TRP A 67 9.91 -5.78 -16.78
N LYS A 68 10.22 -4.69 -17.49
CA LYS A 68 10.87 -3.51 -16.92
C LYS A 68 9.93 -2.83 -15.93
N ILE A 69 8.70 -2.55 -16.35
CA ILE A 69 7.69 -1.93 -15.48
C ILE A 69 7.33 -2.88 -14.32
N PHE A 70 7.15 -4.17 -14.59
CA PHE A 70 6.90 -5.16 -13.54
C PHE A 70 8.00 -5.15 -12.49
N TYR A 71 9.27 -5.21 -12.90
CA TYR A 71 10.42 -5.14 -12.00
C TYR A 71 10.41 -3.86 -11.14
N MET A 72 10.15 -2.70 -11.77
CA MET A 72 10.08 -1.42 -11.05
C MET A 72 8.95 -1.41 -10.02
N LEU A 73 7.77 -1.92 -10.38
CA LEU A 73 6.63 -2.01 -9.47
C LEU A 73 6.91 -2.95 -8.29
N CYS A 74 7.52 -4.11 -8.52
CA CYS A 74 7.94 -5.02 -7.45
C CYS A 74 8.90 -4.34 -6.46
N ASN A 75 9.86 -3.57 -6.97
CA ASN A 75 10.81 -2.82 -6.13
C ASN A 75 10.17 -1.63 -5.39
N LEU A 76 9.12 -1.02 -5.94
CA LEU A 76 8.40 0.08 -5.31
C LEU A 76 7.36 -0.41 -4.28
N LYS A 77 6.84 -1.64 -4.44
CA LYS A 77 5.75 -2.20 -3.64
C LYS A 77 6.14 -2.28 -2.17
N ARG A 78 5.49 -1.43 -1.37
CA ARG A 78 5.59 -1.36 0.09
C ARG A 78 4.33 -0.69 0.64
N ASN A 79 4.12 -0.74 1.95
CA ASN A 79 3.04 0.01 2.57
C ASN A 79 3.30 1.54 2.47
N LEU A 80 2.38 2.26 1.83
CA LEU A 80 2.43 3.71 1.67
C LEU A 80 1.78 4.47 2.85
N ILE A 81 1.02 3.78 3.70
CA ILE A 81 0.52 4.34 4.96
C ILE A 81 1.67 4.45 5.95
N LYS A 82 1.87 5.64 6.52
CA LYS A 82 2.86 5.88 7.56
C LYS A 82 2.23 5.62 8.93
N ASN A 83 3.02 5.05 9.84
CA ASN A 83 2.58 4.73 11.20
C ASN A 83 1.23 3.94 11.23
N PRO A 84 1.12 2.80 10.53
CA PRO A 84 -0.14 2.04 10.42
C PRO A 84 -0.56 1.38 11.73
N CYS A 85 0.39 1.09 12.62
CA CYS A 85 0.18 0.34 13.87
C CYS A 85 0.35 1.20 15.14
N ALA A 86 0.25 2.53 15.05
CA ALA A 86 0.31 3.45 16.20
C ALA A 86 1.64 3.47 17.00
N GLU A 87 2.74 3.00 16.42
CA GLU A 87 4.05 3.02 17.07
C GLU A 87 4.60 4.42 17.30
N GLU A 88 4.28 5.36 16.41
CA GLU A 88 4.73 6.76 16.48
C GLU A 88 3.60 7.69 16.97
N LYS A 89 2.79 7.23 17.93
CA LYS A 89 1.60 7.95 18.41
C LYS A 89 0.66 8.28 17.24
N PHE A 90 0.20 9.53 17.11
CA PHE A 90 -0.60 10.02 15.98
C PHE A 90 0.23 10.67 14.87
N ARG A 91 1.56 10.51 14.88
CA ARG A 91 2.40 11.08 13.81
C ARG A 91 1.93 10.57 12.45
N HIS A 92 1.96 11.46 11.46
CA HIS A 92 1.50 11.25 10.08
C HIS A 92 -0.01 11.18 9.88
N TRP A 93 -0.80 11.00 10.93
CA TRP A 93 -2.26 11.02 10.84
C TRP A 93 -2.81 12.42 11.09
N LYS A 94 -3.68 12.88 10.20
CA LYS A 94 -4.53 14.04 10.46
C LYS A 94 -5.78 13.55 11.19
N LEU A 95 -6.06 14.12 12.36
CA LEU A 95 -7.31 13.85 13.09
C LEU A 95 -8.40 14.76 12.53
N ASP A 96 -9.31 14.20 11.74
CA ASP A 96 -10.40 14.95 11.12
C ASP A 96 -11.57 15.16 12.08
N LYS A 97 -11.86 14.16 12.91
CA LYS A 97 -12.77 14.24 14.06
C LYS A 97 -12.14 13.56 15.26
N ASN A 98 -12.41 14.10 16.45
CA ASN A 98 -11.79 13.66 17.69
C ASN A 98 -12.72 13.94 18.88
N GLU A 99 -13.97 13.50 18.76
CA GLU A 99 -15.04 13.78 19.74
C GLU A 99 -14.98 12.82 20.94
N GLY A 100 -15.90 12.99 21.89
CA GLY A 100 -15.90 12.26 23.16
C GLY A 100 -14.59 12.40 23.93
N ASP A 101 -14.08 11.29 24.45
CA ASP A 101 -12.78 11.22 25.13
C ASP A 101 -11.61 11.07 24.15
N LYS A 102 -11.83 11.40 22.87
CA LYS A 102 -10.84 11.48 21.80
C LYS A 102 -10.29 10.10 21.39
N TRP A 103 -9.51 10.08 20.33
CA TRP A 103 -8.68 8.94 19.96
C TRP A 103 -7.66 8.63 21.08
N LYS A 104 -7.48 7.34 21.34
CA LYS A 104 -6.41 6.82 22.20
C LYS A 104 -5.64 5.71 21.48
N ILE A 105 -4.45 5.44 21.98
CA ILE A 105 -3.59 4.36 21.55
C ILE A 105 -3.43 3.40 22.72
N GLU A 106 -3.59 2.12 22.46
CA GLU A 106 -3.50 1.05 23.45
C GLU A 106 -2.64 -0.10 22.90
N ASN A 107 -2.08 -0.91 23.81
CA ASN A 107 -1.34 -2.11 23.44
C ASN A 107 -2.29 -3.29 23.21
N LEU A 108 -1.87 -4.25 22.39
CA LEU A 108 -2.54 -5.54 22.21
C LEU A 108 -2.15 -6.55 23.31
N PRO A 109 -3.07 -7.42 23.77
CA PRO A 109 -4.50 -7.36 23.50
C PRO A 109 -5.19 -6.22 24.27
N GLY A 110 -6.19 -5.63 23.64
CA GLY A 110 -7.05 -4.65 24.29
C GLY A 110 -7.98 -5.28 25.33
N ALA A 111 -8.41 -4.52 26.33
CA ALA A 111 -9.38 -4.99 27.31
C ALA A 111 -10.65 -5.50 26.62
N HIS A 112 -11.18 -6.67 26.98
CA HIS A 112 -12.38 -7.24 26.34
C HIS A 112 -12.25 -7.46 24.81
N GLY A 113 -11.02 -7.63 24.30
CA GLY A 113 -10.75 -7.93 22.88
C GLY A 113 -9.93 -9.20 22.71
N ASN A 114 -9.83 -9.66 21.45
CA ASN A 114 -8.96 -10.77 21.07
C ASN A 114 -7.58 -10.31 20.59
N MET A 115 -6.67 -11.27 20.49
CA MET A 115 -5.37 -11.09 19.85
C MET A 115 -5.51 -10.79 18.36
N MET A 116 -4.66 -9.90 17.86
CA MET A 116 -4.50 -9.64 16.43
C MET A 116 -3.83 -10.85 15.76
N PRO A 117 -4.30 -11.34 14.58
CA PRO A 117 -3.70 -12.48 13.91
C PRO A 117 -2.24 -12.27 13.49
N ASN A 118 -1.84 -11.02 13.20
CA ASN A 118 -0.45 -10.68 12.90
C ASN A 118 0.33 -10.39 14.20
N PRO A 119 1.32 -11.24 14.57
CA PRO A 119 2.08 -11.08 15.82
C PRO A 119 3.04 -9.88 15.81
N GLU A 120 3.35 -9.28 14.65
CA GLU A 120 4.21 -8.10 14.56
C GLU A 120 3.50 -6.80 14.95
N VAL A 121 2.18 -6.85 15.13
CA VAL A 121 1.34 -5.71 15.51
C VAL A 121 1.18 -5.69 17.02
N HIS A 122 1.63 -4.61 17.66
CA HIS A 122 1.65 -4.50 19.12
C HIS A 122 0.68 -3.46 19.68
N LYS A 123 0.17 -2.55 18.84
CA LYS A 123 -0.70 -1.44 19.23
C LYS A 123 -1.85 -1.24 18.24
N TYR A 124 -2.87 -0.52 18.70
CA TYR A 124 -3.99 -0.07 17.87
C TYR A 124 -4.43 1.33 18.27
N PHE A 125 -5.16 1.99 17.37
CA PHE A 125 -5.91 3.19 17.65
C PHE A 125 -7.33 2.83 18.06
N VAL A 126 -7.92 3.51 19.04
CA VAL A 126 -9.29 3.29 19.49
C VAL A 126 -10.07 4.59 19.59
N THR A 127 -11.31 4.54 19.12
CA THR A 127 -12.26 5.65 19.12
C THR A 127 -13.03 5.72 20.45
N SER A 128 -13.72 6.84 20.67
CA SER A 128 -14.54 7.07 21.86
C SER A 128 -16.04 6.90 21.51
N TYR A 129 -16.91 7.46 22.34
CA TYR A 129 -18.37 7.47 22.15
C TYR A 129 -18.85 8.52 21.14
N GLY A 130 -18.03 9.53 20.86
CA GLY A 130 -18.26 10.48 19.78
C GLY A 130 -17.50 10.10 18.50
N PRO A 131 -17.92 10.62 17.33
CA PRO A 131 -17.21 10.45 16.07
C PRO A 131 -15.71 10.77 16.17
N CYS A 132 -14.90 9.78 15.83
CA CYS A 132 -13.45 9.88 15.75
C CYS A 132 -13.00 9.40 14.37
N LEU A 133 -12.42 10.29 13.56
CA LEU A 133 -11.96 10.00 12.20
C LEU A 133 -10.53 10.50 12.02
N LYS A 134 -9.70 9.73 11.32
CA LYS A 134 -8.34 10.14 10.96
C LYS A 134 -8.02 9.80 9.51
N SER A 135 -7.20 10.63 8.87
CA SER A 135 -6.83 10.46 7.47
C SER A 135 -5.34 10.61 7.19
N GLN A 136 -4.94 10.07 6.03
CA GLN A 136 -3.65 10.29 5.40
C GLN A 136 -3.85 10.57 3.90
N LEU A 137 -3.10 11.55 3.40
CA LEU A 137 -3.03 11.89 1.98
C LEU A 137 -1.66 11.46 1.43
N ILE A 138 -1.66 10.48 0.54
CA ILE A 138 -0.46 9.94 -0.09
C ILE A 138 -0.22 10.67 -1.41
N ASN A 139 0.99 11.23 -1.60
CA ASN A 139 1.43 11.79 -2.88
C ASN A 139 2.23 10.73 -3.64
N LEU A 140 1.67 10.22 -4.73
CA LEU A 140 2.24 9.08 -5.47
C LEU A 140 3.61 9.40 -6.07
N ARG A 141 3.79 10.62 -6.59
CA ARG A 141 5.07 11.05 -7.17
C ARG A 141 6.19 11.09 -6.12
N LYS A 142 5.89 11.56 -4.91
CA LYS A 142 6.85 11.56 -3.79
C LYS A 142 7.20 10.15 -3.33
N GLU A 143 6.27 9.20 -3.48
CA GLU A 143 6.47 7.80 -3.14
C GLU A 143 7.08 6.96 -4.28
N GLY A 144 7.49 7.60 -5.39
CA GLY A 144 8.24 6.97 -6.50
C GLY A 144 7.40 6.57 -7.71
N TYR A 145 6.08 6.74 -7.66
CA TYR A 145 5.17 6.41 -8.76
C TYR A 145 4.97 7.62 -9.66
N TRP A 146 5.63 7.65 -10.82
CA TRP A 146 5.58 8.78 -11.74
C TRP A 146 4.27 8.81 -12.55
N ASN A 147 3.88 10.01 -13.02
CA ASN A 147 2.60 10.25 -13.68
C ASN A 147 2.32 9.29 -14.84
N GLN A 148 3.29 9.12 -15.75
CA GLN A 148 3.13 8.23 -16.91
C GLN A 148 2.84 6.77 -16.51
N LEU A 149 3.48 6.26 -15.44
CA LEU A 149 3.18 4.92 -14.93
C LEU A 149 1.72 4.82 -14.44
N MET A 150 1.28 5.82 -13.68
CA MET A 150 -0.09 5.85 -13.15
C MET A 150 -1.14 6.06 -14.24
N ASP A 151 -0.82 6.78 -15.31
CA ASP A 151 -1.76 7.08 -16.39
C ASP A 151 -1.87 5.94 -17.40
N GLU A 152 -0.74 5.36 -17.82
CA GLU A 152 -0.70 4.35 -18.88
C GLU A 152 -0.84 2.93 -18.33
N LYS A 153 -0.09 2.61 -17.28
CA LYS A 153 0.02 1.24 -16.76
C LYS A 153 -1.01 0.94 -15.68
N ARG A 154 -1.48 1.98 -14.97
CA ARG A 154 -2.55 1.90 -13.95
C ARG A 154 -2.41 0.67 -13.04
N PRO A 155 -1.25 0.53 -12.36
CA PRO A 155 -0.97 -0.63 -11.51
C PRO A 155 -2.03 -0.75 -10.41
N GLU A 156 -2.33 -1.97 -10.00
CA GLU A 156 -3.34 -2.23 -8.98
C GLU A 156 -2.98 -1.52 -7.67
N ILE A 157 -3.98 -0.90 -7.04
CA ILE A 157 -3.85 -0.23 -5.75
C ILE A 157 -4.65 -1.05 -4.74
N VAL A 158 -3.95 -1.77 -3.87
CA VAL A 158 -4.56 -2.63 -2.86
C VAL A 158 -4.60 -1.88 -1.54
N VAL A 159 -5.80 -1.74 -0.98
CA VAL A 159 -6.05 -1.15 0.32
C VAL A 159 -6.51 -2.24 1.28
N LYS A 160 -5.94 -2.25 2.48
CA LYS A 160 -6.36 -3.11 3.58
C LYS A 160 -6.45 -2.31 4.86
N ASP A 161 -7.42 -2.65 5.70
CA ASP A 161 -7.49 -2.14 7.06
C ASP A 161 -8.02 -3.20 8.00
N TRP A 162 -7.58 -3.16 9.26
CA TRP A 162 -8.01 -4.10 10.28
C TRP A 162 -8.78 -3.39 11.36
N TYR A 163 -9.95 -3.91 11.69
CA TYR A 163 -10.82 -3.36 12.72
C TYR A 163 -11.32 -4.43 13.70
N SER A 164 -11.59 -4.01 14.94
CA SER A 164 -12.23 -4.86 15.95
C SER A 164 -13.02 -4.01 16.94
N ALA A 165 -13.93 -4.68 17.66
CA ALA A 165 -14.67 -4.10 18.77
C ALA A 165 -14.21 -4.68 20.11
N ARG A 166 -14.76 -4.16 21.20
CA ARG A 166 -14.82 -4.90 22.46
C ARG A 166 -15.98 -5.91 22.39
N PHE A 167 -15.90 -7.01 23.14
CA PHE A 167 -17.04 -7.92 23.23
C PHE A 167 -18.23 -7.28 23.96
N ASP A 168 -17.98 -6.40 24.93
CA ASP A 168 -18.97 -5.83 25.84
C ASP A 168 -19.59 -4.50 25.36
N CYS A 169 -19.24 -4.01 24.16
CA CYS A 169 -19.81 -2.78 23.62
C CYS A 169 -19.95 -2.84 22.09
N GLY A 170 -21.10 -2.38 21.60
CA GLY A 170 -21.31 -2.17 20.17
C GLY A 170 -20.58 -0.93 19.66
N CYS A 171 -20.21 -0.93 18.38
CA CYS A 171 -19.56 0.19 17.73
C CYS A 171 -19.85 0.23 16.23
N ARG A 172 -19.55 1.38 15.62
CA ARG A 172 -19.64 1.60 14.17
C ARG A 172 -18.24 1.88 13.62
N TYR A 173 -17.92 1.27 12.49
CA TYR A 173 -16.70 1.46 11.71
C TYR A 173 -17.02 2.06 10.34
N GLU A 174 -16.20 3.00 9.91
CA GLU A 174 -16.29 3.65 8.61
C GLU A 174 -14.93 3.70 7.93
N LEU A 175 -14.92 3.51 6.61
CA LEU A 175 -13.75 3.60 5.75
C LEU A 175 -14.12 4.38 4.49
N THR A 176 -13.25 5.30 4.08
CA THR A 176 -13.33 5.96 2.79
C THR A 176 -11.95 6.04 2.17
N VAL A 177 -11.84 5.63 0.90
CA VAL A 177 -10.60 5.74 0.14
C VAL A 177 -10.90 6.37 -1.20
N ARG A 178 -10.16 7.42 -1.57
CA ARG A 178 -10.35 8.17 -2.81
C ARG A 178 -9.07 8.21 -3.62
N LEU A 179 -9.18 7.91 -4.91
CA LEU A 179 -8.16 8.21 -5.90
C LEU A 179 -8.41 9.63 -6.40
N LEU A 180 -7.41 10.50 -6.29
CA LEU A 180 -7.55 11.93 -6.60
C LEU A 180 -6.64 12.36 -7.74
N SER A 181 -7.13 13.31 -8.55
CA SER A 181 -6.36 14.00 -9.59
C SER A 181 -5.32 14.96 -9.01
N GLU A 182 -4.54 15.61 -9.88
CA GLU A 182 -3.61 16.69 -9.48
C GLU A 182 -4.31 17.85 -8.76
N ASP A 183 -5.53 18.18 -9.18
CA ASP A 183 -6.38 19.23 -8.62
C ASP A 183 -7.26 18.74 -7.44
N TYR A 184 -6.96 17.56 -6.89
CA TYR A 184 -7.72 16.92 -5.81
C TYR A 184 -9.17 16.55 -6.15
N ILE A 185 -9.50 16.42 -7.44
CA ILE A 185 -10.81 15.93 -7.89
C ILE A 185 -10.87 14.42 -7.66
N VAL A 186 -11.99 13.94 -7.12
CA VAL A 186 -12.23 12.49 -6.93
C VAL A 186 -12.42 11.82 -8.29
N LEU A 187 -11.50 10.93 -8.64
CA LEU A 187 -11.55 10.13 -9.86
C LEU A 187 -12.27 8.80 -9.62
N GLU A 188 -12.05 8.22 -8.44
CA GLU A 188 -12.69 6.98 -8.01
C GLU A 188 -12.74 6.95 -6.48
N GLU A 189 -13.77 6.31 -5.92
CA GLU A 189 -14.01 6.22 -4.49
C GLU A 189 -14.42 4.81 -4.09
N PHE A 190 -13.82 4.32 -3.00
CA PHE A 190 -14.29 3.18 -2.24
C PHE A 190 -14.83 3.68 -0.90
N HIS A 191 -16.15 3.60 -0.75
CA HIS A 191 -16.88 3.94 0.47
C HIS A 191 -17.91 2.83 0.74
N PRO A 192 -17.50 1.73 1.41
CA PRO A 192 -18.44 0.69 1.78
C PRO A 192 -19.44 1.20 2.82
N GLU A 193 -20.59 0.54 2.91
CA GLU A 193 -21.55 0.79 3.98
C GLU A 193 -20.87 0.66 5.36
N PRO A 194 -21.16 1.56 6.32
CA PRO A 194 -20.61 1.48 7.65
C PRO A 194 -20.86 0.11 8.30
N VAL A 195 -19.82 -0.47 8.88
CA VAL A 195 -19.93 -1.74 9.59
C VAL A 195 -20.42 -1.46 11.00
N VAL A 196 -21.54 -2.05 11.39
CA VAL A 196 -22.07 -2.00 12.75
C VAL A 196 -21.76 -3.34 13.43
N ILE A 197 -21.06 -3.28 14.56
CA ILE A 197 -20.78 -4.44 15.41
C ILE A 197 -21.65 -4.29 16.65
N GLU A 198 -22.48 -5.29 16.90
CA GLU A 198 -23.37 -5.32 18.07
C GLU A 198 -22.61 -5.61 19.37
N GLN A 199 -23.24 -5.26 20.49
CA GLN A 199 -22.77 -5.69 21.80
C GLN A 199 -22.82 -7.23 21.91
N TRP A 200 -21.94 -7.81 22.72
CA TRP A 200 -21.74 -9.26 22.88
C TRP A 200 -21.22 -9.93 21.60
N SER A 201 -20.39 -9.20 20.85
CA SER A 201 -19.72 -9.72 19.65
C SER A 201 -18.61 -10.71 19.99
N ASP A 202 -18.13 -11.41 18.97
CA ASP A 202 -16.95 -12.27 19.06
C ASP A 202 -15.65 -11.52 19.35
N ALA A 203 -15.65 -10.17 19.29
CA ALA A 203 -14.48 -9.30 19.42
C ALA A 203 -13.29 -9.68 18.54
N MET A 204 -13.54 -10.33 17.40
CA MET A 204 -12.50 -10.75 16.46
C MET A 204 -12.00 -9.56 15.63
N TRP A 205 -10.70 -9.57 15.34
CA TRP A 205 -10.12 -8.68 14.33
C TRP A 205 -10.53 -9.14 12.94
N ARG A 206 -11.07 -8.22 12.14
CA ARG A 206 -11.49 -8.46 10.77
C ARG A 206 -10.71 -7.56 9.82
N GLU A 207 -10.31 -8.12 8.68
CA GLU A 207 -9.71 -7.36 7.58
C GLU A 207 -10.81 -6.91 6.62
N ILE A 208 -10.78 -5.64 6.22
CA ILE A 208 -11.44 -5.17 5.00
C ILE A 208 -10.37 -4.93 3.94
N SER A 209 -10.63 -5.39 2.71
CA SER A 209 -9.71 -5.25 1.59
C SER A 209 -10.45 -4.78 0.35
N HIS A 210 -9.83 -3.87 -0.40
CA HIS A 210 -10.32 -3.39 -1.69
C HIS A 210 -9.16 -3.20 -2.66
N THR A 211 -9.36 -3.52 -3.92
CA THR A 211 -8.35 -3.32 -4.97
C THR A 211 -8.94 -2.45 -6.06
N PHE A 212 -8.36 -1.26 -6.25
CA PHE A 212 -8.67 -0.45 -7.41
C PHE A 212 -7.92 -0.99 -8.62
N GLN A 213 -8.66 -1.28 -9.68
CA GLN A 213 -8.15 -1.75 -10.97
C GLN A 213 -8.84 -0.96 -12.07
N ASN A 214 -8.14 -0.75 -13.20
CA ASN A 214 -8.70 -0.06 -14.37
C ASN A 214 -9.25 1.35 -14.08
N TYR A 215 -8.75 2.01 -13.02
CA TYR A 215 -9.14 3.36 -12.65
C TYR A 215 -8.82 4.38 -13.75
N PRO A 216 -9.48 5.55 -13.77
CA PRO A 216 -9.20 6.59 -14.76
C PRO A 216 -7.72 7.06 -14.71
N PRO A 217 -7.14 7.47 -15.85
CA PRO A 217 -5.84 8.16 -15.83
C PRO A 217 -5.94 9.46 -15.02
N GLY A 218 -4.79 9.97 -14.57
CA GLY A 218 -4.70 11.23 -13.84
C GLY A 218 -4.59 11.09 -12.32
N VAL A 219 -4.59 9.86 -11.77
CA VAL A 219 -4.41 9.65 -10.32
C VAL A 219 -3.04 10.16 -9.87
N ARG A 220 -3.02 11.07 -8.89
CA ARG A 220 -1.82 11.66 -8.28
C ARG A 220 -1.77 11.48 -6.77
N TYR A 221 -2.93 11.36 -6.14
CA TYR A 221 -3.02 11.15 -4.71
C TYR A 221 -3.97 10.03 -4.36
N ILE A 222 -3.72 9.43 -3.20
CA ILE A 222 -4.67 8.55 -2.54
C ILE A 222 -4.99 9.18 -1.19
N TRP A 223 -6.27 9.47 -0.97
CA TRP A 223 -6.76 9.91 0.32
C TRP A 223 -7.44 8.75 1.03
N PHE A 224 -6.95 8.42 2.22
CA PHE A 224 -7.48 7.37 3.08
C PHE A 224 -8.04 7.99 4.35
N GLN A 225 -9.24 7.62 4.76
CA GLN A 225 -9.83 7.98 6.04
C GLN A 225 -10.56 6.79 6.64
N HIS A 226 -10.41 6.60 7.94
CA HIS A 226 -11.21 5.64 8.69
C HIS A 226 -11.51 6.13 10.10
N GLY A 227 -12.38 5.40 10.77
CA GLY A 227 -12.65 5.56 12.18
C GLY A 227 -14.07 5.14 12.51
N GLY A 228 -14.69 5.84 13.44
CA GLY A 228 -16.00 5.47 13.95
C GLY A 228 -16.25 5.96 15.36
N GLN A 229 -17.12 5.27 16.05
CA GLN A 229 -17.57 5.58 17.41
C GLN A 229 -18.21 4.36 18.06
N ASP A 230 -18.47 4.41 19.36
CA ASP A 230 -19.34 3.45 20.01
C ASP A 230 -20.83 3.66 19.63
N THR A 231 -21.68 2.70 20.02
CA THR A 231 -23.15 2.82 19.90
C THR A 231 -23.87 2.91 21.24
N GLN A 232 -23.15 2.83 22.36
CA GLN A 232 -23.73 2.81 23.72
C GLN A 232 -23.58 4.14 24.47
N PHE A 233 -22.83 5.09 23.91
CA PHE A 233 -22.51 6.39 24.48
C PHE A 233 -21.82 6.29 25.85
N TRP A 234 -20.92 5.31 26.02
CA TRP A 234 -20.21 5.10 27.27
C TRP A 234 -18.92 5.92 27.30
N ALA A 235 -18.75 6.73 28.34
CA ALA A 235 -17.53 7.48 28.57
C ALA A 235 -16.29 6.56 28.55
N GLY A 236 -15.24 6.97 27.85
CA GLY A 236 -14.03 6.18 27.61
C GLY A 236 -13.86 5.74 26.15
N TRP A 237 -13.17 4.61 25.97
CA TRP A 237 -12.72 4.08 24.67
C TRP A 237 -13.40 2.75 24.36
N TYR A 238 -14.69 2.85 24.10
CA TYR A 238 -15.56 1.72 23.78
C TYR A 238 -15.91 1.61 22.30
N GLY A 239 -15.45 2.56 21.49
CA GLY A 239 -15.68 2.58 20.05
C GLY A 239 -14.79 1.58 19.29
N ILE A 240 -14.80 1.71 17.97
CA ILE A 240 -14.01 0.87 17.08
C ILE A 240 -12.50 1.00 17.33
N ARG A 241 -11.80 -0.13 17.23
CA ARG A 241 -10.34 -0.27 17.23
C ARG A 241 -9.87 -0.50 15.81
N VAL A 242 -8.81 0.19 15.39
CA VAL A 242 -8.22 0.08 14.05
C VAL A 242 -6.70 0.02 14.11
N THR A 243 -6.09 -0.80 13.26
CA THR A 243 -4.62 -0.95 13.17
C THR A 243 -4.21 -1.60 11.86
N ASN A 244 -2.90 -1.76 11.63
CA ASN A 244 -2.33 -2.51 10.51
C ASN A 244 -2.87 -2.12 9.12
N THR A 245 -3.22 -0.83 8.97
CA THR A 245 -3.69 -0.27 7.71
C THR A 245 -2.59 -0.35 6.66
N SER A 246 -2.92 -0.73 5.42
CA SER A 246 -1.96 -0.67 4.33
C SER A 246 -2.55 -0.23 3.01
N ILE A 247 -1.73 0.50 2.25
CA ILE A 247 -1.96 0.81 0.84
C ILE A 247 -0.70 0.41 0.09
N THR A 248 -0.82 -0.48 -0.88
CA THR A 248 0.31 -0.93 -1.71
C THR A 248 -0.04 -0.78 -3.18
N ILE A 249 0.95 -0.52 -4.02
CA ILE A 249 0.77 -0.36 -5.46
C ILE A 249 1.80 -1.22 -6.18
N GLY A 250 1.32 -2.09 -7.07
CA GLY A 250 2.15 -3.03 -7.80
C GLY A 250 1.38 -4.32 -8.13
N PRO A 251 2.05 -5.31 -8.74
CA PRO A 251 1.41 -6.56 -9.13
C PRO A 251 0.87 -7.33 -7.92
N LEU A 252 -0.32 -7.93 -8.05
CA LEU A 252 -0.79 -9.01 -7.18
C LEU A 252 0.07 -10.25 -7.41
N THR A 253 1.15 -10.35 -6.63
CA THR A 253 2.03 -11.53 -6.53
C THR A 253 1.56 -12.46 -5.43
#